data_AF-A0A497JXC5-F1
#
_entry.id   AF-A0A497JXC5-F1
#
_cell.length_a   1.000
_cell.length_b   1.000
_cell.length_c   1.000
_cell.angle_alpha   90.00
_cell.angle_beta   90.00
_cell.angle_gamma   90.00
#
_symmetry.space_group_name_H-M   'P 1'
#
loop_
_entity.id
_entity.type
_entity.pdbx_description
1 polymer ?
#
loop_
_entity_poly.entity_id
_entity_poly.type
_entity_poly.pdbx_seq_one_letter_code
_entity_poly.pdbx_strand_id
1 'polypeptide(L)'
;MDREKELLYAVECIRLADEMNSPIVRFYGGGDRIYEEVPFWRQWEWAKECLKFLADIAEDYGIKIALKPHTSIVQTHEDALDVVKQIGVICRHLSGPAFTRYS
;
A
#
# COMPACT_ATOMS: atom_id res chain seq x y z
N MET A 1 14.29 13.49 1.38
CA MET A 1 14.63 13.32 -0.05
C MET A 1 14.17 11.97 -0.62
N ASP A 2 13.96 10.90 0.16
CA ASP A 2 13.53 9.62 -0.42
C ASP A 2 12.02 9.54 -0.75
N ARG A 3 11.13 10.06 0.11
CA ARG A 3 9.66 9.86 -0.02
C ARG A 3 9.07 10.28 -1.38
N GLU A 4 9.38 11.48 -1.88
CA GLU A 4 8.83 11.99 -3.14
C GLU A 4 9.25 11.14 -4.34
N LYS A 5 10.53 10.74 -4.37
CA LYS A 5 11.09 9.87 -5.40
C LYS A 5 10.44 8.48 -5.37
N GLU A 6 10.26 7.89 -4.18
CA GLU A 6 9.58 6.58 -4.05
C GLU A 6 8.11 6.65 -4.47
N LEU A 7 7.41 7.74 -4.13
CA LEU A 7 6.02 7.95 -4.56
C LEU A 7 5.92 8.10 -6.08
N LEU A 8 6.84 8.84 -6.71
CA LEU A 8 6.89 8.97 -8.16
C LEU A 8 7.05 7.60 -8.83
N TYR A 9 7.97 6.76 -8.34
CA TYR A 9 8.15 5.41 -8.87
C TYR A 9 6.91 4.54 -8.69
N ALA A 10 6.24 4.63 -7.54
CA ALA A 10 5.00 3.90 -7.31
C ALA A 10 3.86 4.34 -8.26
N VAL A 11 3.75 5.64 -8.54
CA VAL A 11 2.79 6.16 -9.54
C VAL A 11 3.11 5.65 -10.94
N GLU A 12 4.38 5.64 -11.34
CA GLU A 12 4.79 5.08 -12.64
C GLU A 12 4.50 3.57 -12.73
N CYS A 13 4.60 2.82 -11.61
CA CYS A 13 4.17 1.41 -11.59
C CYS A 13 2.66 1.24 -11.81
N ILE A 14 1.83 2.15 -11.28
CA ILE A 14 0.38 2.17 -11.53
C ILE A 14 0.11 2.44 -13.01
N ARG A 15 0.75 3.46 -13.57
CA ARG A 15 0.62 3.80 -15.00
C ARG A 15 1.06 2.65 -15.91
N LEU A 16 2.19 2.02 -15.60
CA LEU A 16 2.67 0.85 -16.34
C LEU A 16 1.70 -0.34 -16.23
N ALA A 17 1.07 -0.55 -15.07
CA ALA A 17 0.07 -1.58 -14.92
C ALA A 17 -1.17 -1.33 -15.79
N ASP A 18 -1.60 -0.07 -15.93
CA ASP A 18 -2.67 0.31 -16.85
C ASP A 18 -2.29 -0.01 -18.30
N GLU A 19 -1.10 0.40 -18.74
CA GLU A 19 -0.57 0.11 -20.08
C GLU A 19 -0.48 -1.40 -20.36
N MET A 20 -0.18 -2.21 -19.34
CA MET A 20 -0.11 -3.67 -19.43
C MET A 20 -1.45 -4.37 -19.24
N ASN A 21 -2.56 -3.64 -19.01
CA ASN A 21 -3.87 -4.19 -18.64
C ASN A 21 -3.81 -5.08 -17.37
N SER A 22 -2.92 -4.77 -16.44
CA SER A 22 -2.82 -5.45 -15.15
C SER A 22 -3.78 -4.83 -14.14
N PRO A 23 -4.73 -5.60 -13.58
CA PRO A 23 -5.74 -5.04 -12.68
C PRO A 23 -5.23 -4.72 -11.28
N ILE A 24 -4.00 -5.14 -10.94
CA ILE A 24 -3.45 -5.04 -9.60
C ILE A 24 -1.98 -4.64 -9.65
N VAL A 25 -1.58 -3.73 -8.77
CA VAL A 25 -0.18 -3.47 -8.41
C VAL A 25 0.06 -3.82 -6.96
N ARG A 26 1.17 -4.49 -6.67
CA ARG A 26 1.53 -4.88 -5.31
C ARG A 26 2.68 -4.02 -4.78
N PHE A 27 2.45 -3.36 -3.66
CA PHE A 27 3.48 -2.59 -2.94
C PHE A 27 3.85 -3.26 -1.62
N TYR A 28 5.08 -3.03 -1.18
CA TYR A 28 5.53 -3.37 0.16
C TYR A 28 5.09 -2.28 1.13
N GLY A 29 4.53 -2.65 2.28
CA GLY A 29 4.05 -1.70 3.30
C GLY A 29 5.15 -1.08 4.17
N GLY A 30 6.41 -1.23 3.76
CA GLY A 30 7.58 -0.72 4.45
C GLY A 30 8.80 -0.77 3.55
N GLY A 31 9.84 -0.05 3.93
CA GLY A 31 11.16 -0.12 3.29
C GLY A 31 12.18 -0.76 4.22
N ASP A 32 13.45 -0.75 3.82
CA ASP A 32 14.51 -1.32 4.67
C ASP A 32 15.02 -0.35 5.75
N ARG A 33 14.45 0.86 5.83
CA ARG A 33 14.92 1.94 6.70
C ARG A 33 13.90 2.31 7.76
N ILE A 34 14.32 2.24 9.02
CA ILE A 34 13.67 2.87 10.17
C ILE A 34 14.54 4.04 10.62
N TYR A 35 13.92 5.17 10.93
CA TYR A 35 14.59 6.33 11.52
C TYR A 35 14.48 6.23 13.04
N GLU A 36 15.53 5.78 13.72
CA GLU A 36 15.52 5.52 15.17
C GLU A 36 15.20 6.77 16.00
N GLU A 37 15.58 7.95 15.49
CA GLU A 37 15.31 9.25 16.08
C GLU A 37 13.84 9.70 15.96
N VAL A 38 13.04 8.99 15.16
CA VAL A 38 11.63 9.31 14.91
C VAL A 38 10.74 8.27 15.60
N PRO A 39 9.77 8.70 16.44
CA PRO A 39 8.82 7.76 17.03
C PRO A 39 8.12 6.91 15.98
N PHE A 40 8.00 5.60 16.25
CA PHE A 40 7.39 4.63 15.32
C PHE A 40 6.06 5.12 14.75
N TRP A 41 5.17 5.63 15.61
CA TRP A 41 3.86 6.12 15.20
C TRP A 41 3.92 7.25 14.17
N ARG A 42 4.96 8.09 14.20
CA ARG A 42 5.12 9.12 13.18
C ARG A 42 5.49 8.53 11.83
N GLN A 43 6.31 7.47 11.83
CA GLN A 43 6.68 6.74 10.62
C GLN A 43 5.49 5.92 10.07
N TRP A 44 4.66 5.36 10.95
CA TRP A 44 3.37 4.75 10.61
C TRP A 44 2.45 5.73 9.87
N GLU A 45 2.28 6.94 10.42
CA GLU A 45 1.47 7.98 9.79
C GLU A 45 1.98 8.34 8.38
N TRP A 46 3.30 8.41 8.18
CA TRP A 46 3.87 8.64 6.86
C TRP A 46 3.55 7.52 5.87
N ALA A 47 3.66 6.26 6.29
CA ALA A 47 3.30 5.12 5.46
C ALA A 47 1.82 5.16 5.09
N LYS A 48 0.94 5.45 6.06
CA LYS A 48 -0.51 5.59 5.85
C LYS A 48 -0.82 6.70 4.84
N GLU A 49 -0.24 7.88 4.98
CA GLU A 49 -0.41 9.00 4.05
C GLU A 49 0.03 8.63 2.62
N CYS A 50 1.19 7.97 2.48
CA CYS A 50 1.69 7.50 1.18
C CYS A 50 0.75 6.47 0.55
N LEU A 51 0.31 5.48 1.31
CA LEU A 51 -0.58 4.43 0.83
C LEU A 51 -1.94 4.99 0.43
N LYS A 52 -2.47 5.97 1.18
CA LYS A 52 -3.71 6.67 0.81
C LYS A 52 -3.55 7.42 -0.50
N PHE A 53 -2.48 8.21 -0.65
CA PHE A 53 -2.18 8.93 -1.89
C PHE A 53 -2.10 7.99 -3.10
N LEU A 54 -1.39 6.86 -2.97
CA LEU A 54 -1.29 5.89 -4.06
C LEU A 54 -2.62 5.20 -4.35
N ALA A 55 -3.43 4.92 -3.33
CA ALA A 55 -4.75 4.32 -3.52
C ALA A 55 -5.70 5.24 -4.29
N ASP A 56 -5.67 6.55 -4.02
CA ASP A 56 -6.48 7.53 -4.73
C ASP A 56 -6.08 7.59 -6.22
N ILE A 57 -4.78 7.60 -6.52
CA ILE A 57 -4.28 7.55 -7.90
C ILE A 57 -4.67 6.23 -8.57
N ALA A 58 -4.48 5.08 -7.90
CA ALA A 58 -4.83 3.79 -8.47
C ALA A 58 -6.33 3.68 -8.80
N GLU A 59 -7.19 4.29 -7.97
CA GLU A 59 -8.64 4.36 -8.21
C GLU A 59 -8.97 5.09 -9.52
N ASP A 60 -8.29 6.20 -9.84
CA ASP A 60 -8.46 6.95 -11.10
C ASP A 60 -8.14 6.09 -12.35
N TYR A 61 -7.21 5.14 -12.23
CA TYR A 61 -6.86 4.18 -13.28
C TYR A 61 -7.68 2.89 -13.23
N GLY A 62 -8.60 2.73 -12.28
CA GLY A 62 -9.34 1.47 -12.07
C GLY A 62 -8.45 0.29 -11.62
N ILE A 63 -7.27 0.58 -11.08
CA ILE A 63 -6.28 -0.40 -10.61
C ILE A 63 -6.43 -0.61 -9.10
N LYS A 64 -6.29 -1.86 -8.65
CA LYS A 64 -6.27 -2.18 -7.22
C LYS A 64 -4.85 -2.23 -6.69
N ILE A 65 -4.66 -1.73 -5.47
CA ILE A 65 -3.41 -1.92 -4.74
C ILE A 65 -3.52 -3.14 -3.82
N ALA A 66 -2.54 -4.04 -3.93
CA ALA A 66 -2.30 -5.10 -2.95
C ALA A 66 -1.15 -4.70 -2.02
N LEU A 67 -1.39 -4.71 -0.72
CA LEU A 67 -0.37 -4.40 0.28
C LEU A 67 0.29 -5.70 0.78
N LYS A 68 1.60 -5.82 0.59
CA LYS A 68 2.40 -6.92 1.13
C LYS A 68 3.07 -6.45 2.42
N PRO A 69 2.84 -7.11 3.58
CA PRO A 69 3.62 -6.86 4.78
C PRO A 69 5.11 -7.05 4.51
N HIS A 70 5.92 -6.18 5.09
CA HIS A 70 7.37 -6.20 4.96
C HIS A 70 8.01 -5.70 6.25
N THR A 71 9.30 -6.00 6.44
CA THR A 71 10.06 -5.42 7.55
C THR A 71 9.90 -3.89 7.62
N SER A 72 10.11 -3.30 8.80
CA SER A 72 9.98 -1.88 9.17
C SER A 72 8.62 -1.43 9.73
N ILE A 73 7.67 -1.02 8.90
CA ILE A 73 6.46 -0.30 9.33
C ILE A 73 5.22 -1.20 9.35
N VAL A 74 4.76 -1.68 8.19
CA VAL A 74 3.65 -2.64 8.10
C VAL A 74 4.21 -4.05 8.07
N GLN A 75 4.40 -4.65 9.24
CA GLN A 75 5.21 -5.86 9.40
C GLN A 75 4.39 -7.15 9.33
N THR A 76 3.15 -7.07 9.78
CA THR A 76 2.26 -8.24 9.88
C THR A 76 1.05 -8.08 8.98
N HIS A 77 0.30 -9.17 8.79
CA HIS A 77 -0.98 -9.12 8.12
C HIS A 77 -2.02 -8.28 8.91
N GLU A 78 -1.91 -8.23 10.23
CA GLU A 78 -2.77 -7.40 11.09
C GLU A 78 -2.49 -5.92 10.86
N ASP A 79 -1.21 -5.54 10.78
CA ASP A 79 -0.81 -4.17 10.43
C ASP A 79 -1.34 -3.78 9.04
N ALA A 80 -1.25 -4.69 8.07
CA ALA A 80 -1.77 -4.43 6.73
C ALA A 80 -3.28 -4.25 6.73
N LEU A 81 -4.01 -5.05 7.52
CA LEU A 81 -5.45 -4.87 7.69
C LEU A 81 -5.79 -3.56 8.41
N ASP A 82 -5.01 -3.19 9.42
CA ASP A 82 -5.22 -1.97 10.20
C ASP A 82 -5.01 -0.72 9.34
N VAL A 83 -3.91 -0.65 8.58
CA VAL A 83 -3.66 0.49 7.70
C VAL A 83 -4.72 0.59 6.60
N VAL A 84 -5.16 -0.54 6.03
CA VAL A 84 -6.24 -0.56 5.01
C VAL A 84 -7.57 -0.03 5.58
N LYS A 85 -7.90 -0.38 6.83
CA LYS A 85 -9.07 0.18 7.53
C LYS A 85 -8.91 1.69 7.75
N GLN A 86 -7.73 2.13 8.18
CA GLN A 86 -7.47 3.54 8.49
C GLN A 86 -7.46 4.46 7.27
N ILE A 87 -6.96 4.00 6.12
CA ILE A 87 -7.00 4.80 4.87
C ILE A 87 -8.41 4.90 4.27
N GLY A 88 -9.40 4.17 4.82
CA GLY A 88 -10.78 4.20 4.34
C GLY A 88 -10.96 3.60 2.95
N VAL A 89 -9.92 2.95 2.41
CA VAL A 89 -9.99 2.18 1.17
C VAL A 89 -10.60 0.84 1.53
N ILE A 90 -11.90 0.86 1.83
CA ILE A 90 -12.69 -0.36 1.83
C ILE A 90 -12.59 -0.89 0.42
N CYS A 91 -11.84 -1.97 0.24
CA CYS A 91 -11.90 -2.80 -0.95
C CYS A 91 -13.37 -3.21 -1.11
N ARG A 92 -14.16 -2.47 -1.90
CA ARG A 92 -15.62 -2.65 -2.08
C ARG A 92 -15.97 -3.96 -2.82
N HIS A 93 -15.10 -4.96 -2.77
CA HIS A 93 -15.23 -6.21 -3.51
C HIS A 93 -14.75 -7.46 -2.77
N LEU A 94 -14.52 -7.40 -1.45
CA LEU A 94 -14.24 -8.61 -0.65
C LEU A 94 -15.47 -9.51 -0.39
N SER A 95 -16.54 -9.37 -1.18
CA SER A 95 -17.66 -10.32 -1.23
C SER A 95 -17.46 -11.45 -2.27
N GLY A 96 -16.25 -11.63 -2.79
CA GLY A 96 -15.88 -12.74 -3.67
C GLY A 96 -15.16 -13.88 -2.94
N PRO A 97 -15.41 -15.16 -3.28
CA PRO A 97 -14.95 -16.34 -2.52
C PRO A 97 -13.43 -16.63 -2.59
N ALA A 98 -12.59 -15.68 -2.99
CA ALA A 98 -11.19 -15.94 -3.34
C ALA A 98 -10.18 -15.86 -2.18
N PHE A 99 -10.59 -15.53 -0.94
CA PHE A 99 -9.65 -15.32 0.17
C PHE A 99 -9.74 -16.33 1.33
N THR A 100 -10.58 -17.37 1.24
CA THR A 100 -10.71 -18.43 2.27
C THR A 100 -9.93 -19.70 1.96
N ARG A 101 -8.71 -19.59 1.44
CA ARG A 101 -7.77 -20.72 1.43
C ARG A 101 -6.36 -20.23 1.63
N TYR A 102 -5.94 -20.15 2.88
CA TYR A 102 -4.68 -20.66 3.42
C TYR A 102 -4.81 -20.54 4.94
N SER A 103 -5.24 -21.63 5.56
CA SER A 103 -5.20 -21.91 7.01
C SER A 103 -4.47 -23.21 7.18
#